data_AF-A0A1M6KE75-F1
#
_entry.id   AF-A0A1M6KE75-F1
#
_cell.length_a   1.000
_cell.length_b   1.000
_cell.length_c   1.000
_cell.angle_alpha   90.00
_cell.angle_beta   90.00
_cell.angle_gamma   90.00
#
_symmetry.space_group_name_H-M   'P 1'
#
loop_
_entity.id
_entity.type
_entity.pdbx_description
1 polymer ?
#
loop_
_entity_poly.entity_id
_entity_poly.type
_entity_poly.pdbx_seq_one_letter_code
_entity_poly.pdbx_strand_id
1 'polypeptide(L)'
;MEVVSNIALISINETLVVQVISFLIFLFIAKKFIFTPLQDSMGERDSQIKGAQDDIAQVKQEMDAMAAELAKHEADAKSKALSLKNELEDEGKKEALDIVNAARKDIEGMRAEAAAQVDDQIAQARRFFQAESEALSISIMESMLGRKVS
;
A
#
# COMPACT_ATOMS: atom_id res chain seq x y z
N MET A 1 -105.49 27.25 -11.38
CA MET A 1 -104.74 28.52 -11.52
C MET A 1 -104.10 28.78 -10.17
N GLU A 2 -102.99 28.11 -9.88
CA GLU A 2 -102.20 28.34 -8.66
C GLU A 2 -100.82 28.75 -9.12
N VAL A 3 -100.48 29.97 -8.75
CA VAL A 3 -99.31 30.71 -9.21
C VAL A 3 -98.09 30.06 -8.60
N VAL A 4 -97.17 29.62 -9.47
CA VAL A 4 -95.84 29.19 -9.08
C VAL A 4 -95.13 30.40 -8.48
N SER A 5 -95.24 30.56 -7.15
CA SER A 5 -94.39 31.49 -6.41
C SER A 5 -92.98 30.94 -6.46
N ASN A 6 -92.24 31.42 -7.45
CA ASN A 6 -90.80 31.31 -7.50
C ASN A 6 -90.27 32.17 -6.35
N ILE A 7 -90.17 31.56 -5.16
CA ILE A 7 -89.53 32.19 -4.01
C ILE A 7 -88.09 32.39 -4.45
N ALA A 8 -87.70 33.65 -4.64
CA ALA A 8 -86.29 33.98 -4.80
C ALA A 8 -85.55 33.33 -3.64
N LEU A 9 -84.80 32.26 -3.92
CA LEU A 9 -84.08 31.43 -2.95
C LEU A 9 -83.04 32.24 -2.14
N ILE A 10 -82.85 33.51 -2.49
CA ILE A 10 -82.06 34.49 -1.76
C ILE A 10 -82.92 35.74 -1.62
N SER A 11 -83.49 35.93 -0.44
CA SER A 11 -83.99 37.24 -0.02
C SER A 11 -82.86 37.96 0.70
N ILE A 12 -82.61 39.23 0.33
CA ILE A 12 -81.61 40.06 1.02
C ILE A 12 -82.26 40.54 2.31
N ASN A 13 -82.01 39.81 3.39
CA ASN A 13 -82.53 40.03 4.74
C ASN A 13 -81.40 39.88 5.76
N GLU A 14 -81.65 40.23 7.02
CA GLU A 14 -80.65 40.15 8.11
C GLU A 14 -80.03 38.73 8.24
N THR A 15 -80.77 37.69 7.88
CA THR A 15 -80.27 36.30 7.86
C THR A 15 -79.17 36.06 6.84
N LEU A 16 -79.14 36.79 5.71
CA LEU A 16 -78.04 36.71 4.75
C LEU A 16 -76.73 37.22 5.37
N VAL A 17 -76.79 38.30 6.15
CA VAL A 17 -75.62 38.85 6.85
C VAL A 17 -75.10 37.86 7.89
N VAL A 18 -76.00 37.25 8.67
CA VAL A 18 -75.64 36.20 9.63
C VAL A 18 -75.00 35.00 8.93
N GLN A 19 -75.57 34.54 7.80
CA GLN A 19 -75.03 33.43 7.02
C GLN A 19 -73.63 33.71 6.47
N VAL A 20 -73.38 34.93 5.96
CA VAL A 20 -72.05 35.35 5.49
C VAL A 20 -71.05 35.35 6.64
N ILE A 21 -71.42 35.89 7.80
CA ILE A 21 -70.54 35.88 8.99
C ILE A 21 -70.24 34.44 9.42
N SER A 22 -71.24 33.57 9.49
CA SER A 22 -71.04 32.15 9.81
C SER A 22 -70.14 31.44 8.78
N PHE A 23 -70.28 31.74 7.50
CA PHE A 23 -69.42 31.20 6.45
C PHE A 23 -67.97 31.69 6.58
N LEU A 24 -67.76 32.97 6.90
CA LEU A 24 -66.42 33.52 7.14
C LEU A 24 -65.76 32.91 8.38
N ILE A 25 -66.51 32.71 9.47
CA ILE A 25 -66.02 32.01 10.66
C ILE A 25 -65.66 30.56 10.31
N PHE A 26 -66.51 29.86 9.55
CA PHE A 26 -66.21 28.50 9.08
C PHE A 26 -64.95 28.46 8.21
N LEU A 27 -64.79 29.38 7.26
CA LEU A 27 -63.59 29.48 6.43
C LEU A 27 -62.33 29.72 7.27
N PHE A 28 -62.44 30.58 8.30
CA PHE A 28 -61.33 30.85 9.20
C PHE A 28 -60.93 29.59 10.00
N ILE A 29 -61.91 28.86 10.54
CA ILE A 29 -61.70 27.59 11.24
C ILE A 29 -61.10 26.56 10.28
N ALA A 30 -61.67 26.36 9.10
CA ALA A 30 -61.17 25.41 8.11
C ALA A 30 -59.74 25.74 7.68
N LYS A 31 -59.42 27.01 7.44
CA LYS A 31 -58.05 27.46 7.12
C LYS A 31 -57.08 27.08 8.24
N LYS A 32 -57.42 27.42 9.49
CA LYS A 32 -56.53 27.25 10.65
C LYS A 32 -56.37 25.79 11.07
N PHE A 33 -57.45 24.99 11.01
CA PHE A 33 -57.47 23.61 11.52
C PHE A 33 -57.27 22.54 10.46
N ILE A 34 -57.54 22.81 9.18
CA ILE A 34 -57.42 21.82 8.10
C ILE A 34 -56.26 22.19 7.17
N PHE A 35 -56.31 23.37 6.56
CA PHE A 35 -55.35 23.72 5.50
C PHE A 35 -53.94 23.97 6.02
N THR A 36 -53.79 24.69 7.14
CA THR A 36 -52.46 24.92 7.76
C THR A 36 -51.75 23.61 8.13
N PRO A 37 -52.31 22.72 8.96
CA PRO A 37 -51.61 21.49 9.35
C PRO A 37 -51.37 20.53 8.16
N LEU A 38 -52.24 20.54 7.14
CA LEU A 38 -52.02 19.76 5.93
C LEU A 38 -50.82 20.27 5.13
N GLN A 39 -50.68 21.59 4.97
CA GLN A 39 -49.53 22.19 4.30
C GLN A 39 -48.24 21.96 5.07
N ASP A 40 -48.28 22.08 6.40
CA ASP A 40 -47.11 21.82 7.25
C ASP A 40 -46.64 20.37 7.10
N SER A 41 -47.57 19.39 7.11
CA SER A 41 -47.23 17.98 6.93
C SER A 41 -46.66 17.66 5.54
N MET A 42 -47.16 18.32 4.49
CA MET A 42 -46.59 18.19 3.14
C MET A 42 -45.20 18.80 3.05
N GLY A 43 -45.00 20.00 3.63
CA GLY A 43 -43.70 20.66 3.68
C GLY A 43 -42.65 19.85 4.44
N GLU A 44 -43.04 19.23 5.55
CA GLU A 44 -42.15 18.37 6.32
C GLU A 44 -41.75 17.10 5.56
N ARG A 45 -42.69 16.47 4.84
CA ARG A 45 -42.37 15.32 3.97
C ARG A 45 -41.43 15.71 2.83
N ASP A 46 -41.68 16.83 2.17
CA ASP A 46 -40.81 17.32 1.09
C ASP A 46 -39.41 17.64 1.62
N SER A 47 -39.31 18.23 2.82
CA SER A 47 -38.04 18.51 3.47
C SER A 47 -37.28 17.23 3.85
N GLN A 48 -37.97 16.23 4.38
CA GLN A 48 -37.35 14.94 4.72
C GLN A 48 -36.84 14.21 3.47
N ILE A 49 -37.63 14.22 2.38
CA ILE A 49 -37.23 13.58 1.11
C ILE A 49 -36.02 14.30 0.52
N LYS A 50 -36.02 15.64 0.50
CA LYS A 50 -34.86 16.41 0.03
C LYS A 50 -33.63 16.17 0.89
N GLY A 51 -33.76 16.22 2.22
CA GLY A 51 -32.67 15.93 3.14
C GLY A 51 -32.07 14.54 2.90
N ALA A 52 -32.93 13.52 2.77
CA ALA A 52 -32.47 12.17 2.46
C ALA A 52 -31.75 12.07 1.11
N GLN A 53 -32.20 12.81 0.08
CA GLN A 53 -31.52 12.85 -1.22
C GLN A 53 -30.15 13.53 -1.14
N ASP A 54 -30.06 14.64 -0.39
CA ASP A 54 -28.81 15.36 -0.18
C ASP A 54 -27.81 14.52 0.62
N ASP A 55 -28.27 13.84 1.67
CA ASP A 55 -27.46 12.90 2.46
C ASP A 55 -26.91 11.76 1.60
N ILE A 56 -27.76 11.17 0.73
CA ILE A 56 -27.33 10.12 -0.21
C ILE A 56 -26.28 10.67 -1.19
N ALA A 57 -26.47 11.88 -1.70
CA ALA A 57 -25.52 12.51 -2.61
C ALA A 57 -24.18 12.76 -1.92
N GLN A 58 -24.19 13.26 -0.68
CA GLN A 58 -22.99 13.49 0.11
C GLN A 58 -22.25 12.18 0.41
N VAL A 59 -22.95 11.15 0.91
CA VAL A 59 -22.36 9.83 1.19
C VAL A 59 -21.75 9.22 -0.07
N LYS A 60 -22.41 9.37 -1.22
CA LYS A 60 -21.87 8.90 -2.49
C LYS A 60 -20.58 9.65 -2.87
N GLN A 61 -20.56 10.96 -2.71
CA GLN A 61 -19.36 11.77 -2.97
C GLN A 61 -18.21 11.40 -2.03
N GLU A 62 -18.48 11.19 -0.74
CA GLU A 62 -17.47 10.74 0.24
C GLU A 62 -16.95 9.34 -0.10
N MET A 63 -17.83 8.43 -0.51
CA MET A 63 -17.44 7.09 -0.95
C MET A 63 -16.54 7.14 -2.19
N ASP A 64 -16.90 7.95 -3.19
CA ASP A 64 -16.10 8.11 -4.41
C ASP A 64 -14.72 8.74 -4.10
N ALA A 65 -14.67 9.70 -3.17
CA ALA A 65 -13.42 10.28 -2.68
C ALA A 65 -12.54 9.26 -1.95
N MET A 66 -13.11 8.48 -1.04
CA MET A 66 -12.39 7.39 -0.35
C MET A 66 -11.90 6.33 -1.32
N ALA A 67 -12.69 5.95 -2.32
CA ALA A 67 -12.28 4.99 -3.34
C ALA A 67 -11.09 5.52 -4.17
N ALA A 68 -11.11 6.80 -4.53
CA ALA A 68 -9.99 7.44 -5.22
C ALA A 68 -8.72 7.51 -4.35
N GLU A 69 -8.87 7.80 -3.06
CA GLU A 69 -7.77 7.83 -2.09
C GLU A 69 -7.16 6.43 -1.89
N LEU A 70 -8.01 5.40 -1.74
CA LEU A 70 -7.59 4.00 -1.67
C LEU A 70 -6.81 3.56 -2.91
N ALA A 71 -7.33 3.87 -4.11
CA ALA A 71 -6.65 3.54 -5.36
C ALA A 71 -5.27 4.23 -5.47
N LYS A 72 -5.17 5.47 -5.00
CA LYS A 72 -3.90 6.19 -4.94
C LYS A 72 -2.93 5.54 -3.96
N HIS A 73 -3.39 5.20 -2.75
CA HIS A 73 -2.58 4.52 -1.75
C HIS A 73 -2.08 3.16 -2.24
N GLU A 74 -2.92 2.39 -2.93
CA GLU A 74 -2.53 1.11 -3.51
C GLU A 74 -1.44 1.30 -4.58
N ALA A 75 -1.61 2.28 -5.47
CA ALA A 75 -0.62 2.60 -6.49
C ALA A 75 0.72 3.03 -5.88
N ASP A 76 0.69 3.91 -4.87
CA ASP A 76 1.88 4.38 -4.16
C ASP A 76 2.57 3.25 -3.40
N ALA A 77 1.80 2.39 -2.72
CA ALA A 77 2.34 1.23 -2.00
C ALA A 77 3.00 0.24 -2.97
N LYS A 78 2.38 -0.03 -4.12
CA LYS A 78 2.94 -0.90 -5.16
C LYS A 78 4.21 -0.31 -5.76
N SER A 79 4.23 1.00 -6.02
CA SER A 79 5.42 1.71 -6.49
C SER A 79 6.57 1.61 -5.49
N LYS A 80 6.31 1.88 -4.21
CA LYS A 80 7.30 1.74 -3.13
C LYS A 80 7.81 0.31 -2.99
N ALA A 81 6.93 -0.68 -3.08
CA ALA A 81 7.32 -2.09 -3.02
C ALA A 81 8.23 -2.50 -4.19
N LEU A 82 7.95 -2.01 -5.41
CA LEU A 82 8.80 -2.25 -6.57
C LEU A 82 10.17 -1.56 -6.43
N SER A 83 10.20 -0.32 -5.96
CA SER A 83 11.45 0.40 -5.71
C SER A 83 12.30 -0.30 -4.66
N LEU A 84 11.71 -0.70 -3.53
CA LEU A 84 12.41 -1.43 -2.47
C LEU A 84 12.92 -2.79 -2.97
N LYS A 85 12.12 -3.50 -3.77
CA LYS A 85 12.56 -4.75 -4.37
C LYS A 85 13.79 -4.55 -5.27
N ASN A 86 13.78 -3.53 -6.11
CA ASN A 86 14.90 -3.23 -6.99
C ASN A 86 16.16 -2.83 -6.20
N GLU A 87 15.99 -2.03 -5.16
CA GLU A 87 17.08 -1.65 -4.25
C GLU A 87 17.70 -2.88 -3.58
N LEU A 88 16.88 -3.77 -3.02
CA LEU A 88 17.35 -5.04 -2.43
C LEU A 88 18.02 -5.97 -3.44
N GLU A 89 17.50 -6.04 -4.68
CA GLU A 89 18.14 -6.83 -5.74
C GLU A 89 19.51 -6.27 -6.11
N ASP A 90 19.66 -4.96 -6.18
CA ASP A 90 20.94 -4.32 -6.53
C ASP A 90 21.95 -4.38 -5.38
N GLU A 91 21.50 -4.21 -4.13
CA GLU A 91 22.32 -4.47 -2.94
C GLU A 91 22.78 -5.93 -2.90
N GLY A 92 21.86 -6.88 -3.12
CA GLY A 92 22.18 -8.31 -3.14
C GLY A 92 23.17 -8.68 -4.26
N LYS A 93 23.05 -8.08 -5.45
CA LYS A 93 24.03 -8.27 -6.53
C LYS A 93 25.40 -7.74 -6.15
N LYS A 94 25.45 -6.57 -5.50
CA LYS A 94 26.72 -5.96 -5.06
C LYS A 94 27.38 -6.81 -3.98
N GLU A 95 26.62 -7.24 -2.98
CA GLU A 95 27.13 -8.14 -1.93
C GLU A 95 27.62 -9.46 -2.51
N ALA A 96 26.88 -10.06 -3.46
CA ALA A 96 27.31 -11.28 -4.15
C ALA A 96 28.63 -11.07 -4.90
N LEU A 97 28.80 -9.94 -5.59
CA LEU A 97 30.06 -9.60 -6.26
C LEU A 97 31.21 -9.41 -5.27
N ASP A 98 30.95 -8.75 -4.15
CA ASP A 98 31.95 -8.51 -3.10
C ASP A 98 32.40 -9.84 -2.46
N ILE A 99 31.47 -10.76 -2.18
CA ILE A 99 31.78 -12.11 -1.70
C ILE A 99 32.62 -12.88 -2.71
N VAL A 100 32.24 -12.86 -3.99
CA VAL A 100 32.99 -13.56 -5.05
C VAL A 100 34.40 -12.98 -5.21
N ASN A 101 34.54 -11.65 -5.12
CA ASN A 101 35.85 -10.99 -5.21
C ASN A 101 36.72 -11.30 -4.00
N ALA A 102 36.16 -11.30 -2.79
CA ALA A 102 36.87 -11.70 -1.57
C ALA A 102 37.34 -13.16 -1.67
N ALA A 103 36.46 -14.08 -2.06
CA ALA A 103 36.80 -15.49 -2.24
C ALA A 103 37.91 -15.69 -3.29
N ARG A 104 37.89 -14.93 -4.40
CA ARG A 104 38.96 -14.98 -5.41
C ARG A 104 40.29 -14.52 -4.83
N LYS A 105 40.30 -13.43 -4.06
CA LYS A 105 41.50 -12.90 -3.42
C LYS A 105 42.07 -13.89 -2.41
N ASP A 106 41.21 -14.55 -1.63
CA ASP A 106 41.63 -15.58 -0.67
C ASP A 106 42.24 -16.78 -1.39
N ILE A 107 41.63 -17.25 -2.50
CA ILE A 107 42.18 -18.33 -3.33
C ILE A 107 43.54 -17.94 -3.91
N GLU A 108 43.71 -16.70 -4.40
CA GLU A 108 45.00 -16.22 -4.89
C GLU A 108 46.06 -16.19 -3.79
N GLY A 109 45.69 -15.75 -2.58
CA GLY A 109 46.56 -15.79 -1.39
C GLY A 109 46.98 -17.21 -1.03
N MET A 110 46.03 -18.14 -0.96
CA MET A 110 46.31 -19.56 -0.68
C MET A 110 47.22 -20.18 -1.74
N ARG A 111 47.03 -19.83 -3.02
CA ARG A 111 47.91 -20.31 -4.11
C ARG A 111 49.33 -19.77 -3.98
N ALA A 112 49.48 -18.49 -3.64
CA ALA A 112 50.79 -17.87 -3.44
C ALA A 112 51.52 -18.50 -2.24
N GLU A 113 50.80 -18.74 -1.14
CA GLU A 113 51.36 -19.40 0.05
C GLU A 113 51.76 -20.86 -0.26
N ALA A 114 50.90 -21.62 -0.94
CA ALA A 114 51.21 -22.99 -1.35
C ALA A 114 52.43 -23.05 -2.29
N ALA A 115 52.55 -22.10 -3.24
CA ALA A 115 53.72 -22.01 -4.11
C ALA A 115 55.00 -21.73 -3.32
N ALA A 116 54.95 -20.80 -2.35
CA ALA A 116 56.09 -20.50 -1.48
C ALA A 116 56.50 -21.70 -0.61
N GLN A 117 55.53 -22.47 -0.09
CA GLN A 117 55.82 -23.69 0.67
C GLN A 117 56.47 -24.78 -0.22
N VAL A 118 56.00 -24.93 -1.45
CA VAL A 118 56.60 -25.89 -2.42
C VAL A 118 58.04 -25.48 -2.74
N ASP A 119 58.30 -24.20 -2.99
CA ASP A 119 59.65 -23.69 -3.27
C ASP A 119 60.59 -23.92 -2.08
N ASP A 120 60.13 -23.69 -0.85
CA ASP A 120 60.91 -23.95 0.36
C ASP A 120 61.20 -25.45 0.54
N GLN A 121 60.21 -26.31 0.31
CA GLN A 121 60.40 -27.77 0.34
C GLN A 121 61.42 -28.24 -0.71
N ILE A 122 61.37 -27.68 -1.93
CA ILE A 122 62.36 -27.98 -2.99
C ILE A 122 63.76 -27.52 -2.56
N ALA A 123 63.88 -26.34 -1.96
CA ALA A 123 65.16 -25.83 -1.47
C ALA A 123 65.73 -26.70 -0.33
N GLN A 124 64.89 -27.13 0.62
CA GLN A 124 65.29 -28.05 1.68
C GLN A 124 65.71 -29.42 1.11
N ALA A 125 64.93 -29.99 0.18
CA ALA A 125 65.26 -31.25 -0.47
C ALA A 125 66.60 -31.17 -1.22
N ARG A 126 66.86 -30.07 -1.95
CA ARG A 126 68.15 -29.85 -2.62
C ARG A 126 69.32 -29.83 -1.64
N ARG A 127 69.19 -29.13 -0.50
CA ARG A 127 70.24 -29.11 0.54
C ARG A 127 70.49 -30.50 1.12
N PHE A 128 69.42 -31.26 1.38
CA PHE A 128 69.51 -32.62 1.88
C PHE A 128 70.23 -33.55 0.89
N PHE A 129 69.84 -33.55 -0.39
CA PHE A 129 70.50 -34.35 -1.42
C PHE A 129 71.96 -33.95 -1.65
N GLN A 130 72.31 -32.68 -1.49
CA GLN A 130 73.69 -32.21 -1.65
C GLN A 130 74.58 -32.73 -0.50
N ALA A 131 74.09 -32.66 0.74
CA ALA A 131 74.77 -33.23 1.91
C ALA A 131 74.91 -34.76 1.79
N GLU A 132 73.87 -35.45 1.32
CA GLU A 132 73.91 -36.90 1.13
C GLU A 132 74.82 -37.33 -0.04
N SER A 133 74.90 -36.52 -1.10
CA SER A 133 75.82 -36.75 -2.22
C SER A 133 77.28 -36.56 -1.80
N GLU A 134 77.59 -35.58 -0.95
CA GLU A 134 78.93 -35.41 -0.37
C GLU A 134 79.30 -36.59 0.53
N ALA A 135 78.39 -37.02 1.41
CA ALA A 135 78.59 -38.18 2.27
C ALA A 135 78.80 -39.47 1.46
N LEU A 136 78.02 -39.69 0.40
CA LEU A 136 78.17 -40.83 -0.50
C LEU A 136 79.50 -40.78 -1.25
N SER A 137 79.91 -39.60 -1.72
CA SER A 137 81.19 -39.42 -2.41
C SER A 137 82.37 -39.75 -1.50
N ILE A 138 82.34 -39.35 -0.23
CA ILE A 138 83.34 -39.73 0.78
C ILE A 138 83.33 -41.25 0.98
N SER A 139 82.17 -41.86 1.14
CA SER A 139 82.05 -43.32 1.33
C SER A 139 82.60 -44.13 0.13
N ILE A 140 82.35 -43.67 -1.10
CA ILE A 140 82.91 -44.28 -2.31
C ILE A 140 84.44 -44.10 -2.35
N MET A 141 84.95 -42.92 -2.01
CA MET A 141 86.39 -42.66 -1.92
C MET A 141 87.06 -43.57 -0.87
N GLU A 142 86.47 -43.75 0.31
CA GLU A 142 86.96 -44.68 1.34
C GLU A 142 86.95 -46.14 0.88
N SER A 143 85.90 -46.56 0.13
CA SER A 143 85.76 -47.92 -0.38
C SER A 143 86.77 -48.23 -1.49
N MET A 144 87.09 -47.27 -2.36
CA MET A 144 88.09 -47.40 -3.42
C MET A 144 89.54 -47.34 -2.90
N LEU A 145 89.81 -46.54 -1.86
CA LEU A 145 91.15 -46.36 -1.28
C LEU A 145 91.52 -47.37 -0.20
N GLY A 146 90.57 -48.21 0.27
CA GLY A 146 90.81 -49.26 1.27
C GLY A 146 91.24 -48.73 2.65
N ARG A 147 91.07 -47.43 2.92
CA ARG A 147 91.45 -46.73 4.15
C ARG A 147 90.55 -45.50 4.33
N LYS A 148 90.18 -45.20 5.58
CA LYS A 148 89.41 -44.00 5.94
C LYS A 148 90.13 -42.72 5.53
N VAL A 149 89.41 -41.80 4.90
CA VAL A 149 89.92 -40.47 4.52
C VAL A 149 89.37 -39.49 5.54
N SER A 150 90.26 -38.94 6.38
CA SER A 150 89.94 -37.94 7.41
C SER A 150 89.89 -36.53 6.83
#